data_AF-A0A7C3SF67-F1
#
_entry.id   AF-A0A7C3SF67-F1
#
_cell.length_a   1.000
_cell.length_b   1.000
_cell.length_c   1.000
_cell.angle_alpha   90.00
_cell.angle_beta   90.00
_cell.angle_gamma   90.00
#
_symmetry.space_group_name_H-M   'P 1'
#
loop_
_entity.id
_entity.type
_entity.pdbx_description
1 polymer ?
#
loop_
_entity_poly.entity_id
_entity_poly.type
_entity_poly.pdbx_seq_one_letter_code
_entity_poly.pdbx_strand_id
1 'polypeptide(L)'
;MKRRAWKMVTGRGWMALALAVIGWLLSAGNLQAGIIDHPNLVSYWLLDEPAGTSGTGSVKDAKSTNHGTPAGGVTFGNPSAMSTLGTAAVFNGSNGKIDVPYTADLNPTDFTAYVWARVDGGAGSYRSPLTSRGYVSGQEIGYLFYAGGDNNWQFWTGQKPG
;
A
#
# COMPACT_ATOMS: atom_id res chain seq x y z
N MET A 1 -21.60 -2.73 29.55
CA MET A 1 -21.18 -3.12 28.19
C MET A 1 -19.65 -3.17 28.17
N LYS A 2 -19.05 -4.36 28.21
CA LYS A 2 -17.59 -4.53 28.34
C LYS A 2 -16.92 -4.24 27.00
N ARG A 3 -16.37 -3.03 26.82
CA ARG A 3 -15.55 -2.68 25.64
C ARG A 3 -14.15 -3.27 25.87
N ARG A 4 -13.78 -4.29 25.08
CA ARG A 4 -12.41 -4.82 25.06
C ARG A 4 -11.56 -3.86 24.22
N ALA A 5 -10.66 -3.12 24.88
CA ALA A 5 -9.63 -2.35 24.22
C ALA A 5 -8.49 -3.30 23.80
N TRP A 6 -8.15 -3.32 22.52
CA TRP A 6 -6.90 -3.95 22.08
C TRP A 6 -5.78 -2.93 22.28
N LYS A 7 -4.88 -3.23 23.23
CA LYS A 7 -3.63 -2.52 23.46
C LYS A 7 -2.54 -3.27 22.69
N MET A 8 -1.99 -2.68 21.65
CA MET A 8 -0.78 -3.22 21.01
C MET A 8 0.42 -2.72 21.80
N VAL A 9 1.02 -3.58 22.62
CA VAL A 9 2.35 -3.36 23.20
C VAL A 9 3.33 -4.13 22.35
N THR A 10 4.21 -3.43 21.64
CA THR A 10 5.28 -4.06 20.86
C THR A 10 6.38 -4.57 21.80
N GLY A 11 6.18 -5.76 22.35
CA GLY A 11 7.27 -6.63 22.76
C GLY A 11 7.70 -7.45 21.54
N ARG A 12 9.01 -7.47 21.25
CA ARG A 12 9.63 -8.14 20.10
C ARG A 12 8.97 -9.49 19.76
N GLY A 13 8.34 -9.58 18.59
CA GLY A 13 7.75 -10.81 18.07
C GLY A 13 6.78 -10.52 16.92
N TRP A 14 6.85 -11.33 15.87
CA TRP A 14 5.95 -11.25 14.72
C TRP A 14 4.57 -11.81 15.11
N MET A 15 3.50 -11.07 14.84
CA MET A 15 2.12 -11.58 14.90
C MET A 15 1.59 -11.79 13.48
N ALA A 16 1.39 -13.04 13.08
CA ALA A 16 0.46 -13.39 12.02
C ALA A 16 -0.89 -13.72 12.67
N LEU A 17 -1.95 -13.01 12.28
CA LEU A 17 -3.32 -13.33 12.70
C LEU A 17 -4.06 -13.91 11.49
N ALA A 18 -4.29 -15.22 11.50
CA ALA A 18 -5.27 -15.88 10.63
C ALA A 18 -6.26 -16.60 11.53
N LEU A 19 -7.55 -16.23 11.44
CA LEU A 19 -8.63 -16.89 12.16
C LEU A 19 -9.62 -17.53 11.18
N ALA A 20 -9.55 -18.86 11.17
CA ALA A 20 -10.56 -19.89 10.89
C ALA A 20 -10.94 -20.31 9.45
N VAL A 21 -10.51 -21.55 9.15
CA VAL A 21 -11.25 -22.70 8.55
C VAL A 21 -11.75 -22.57 7.11
N ILE A 22 -11.00 -23.15 6.18
CA ILE A 22 -11.41 -24.18 5.21
C ILE A 22 -10.10 -24.75 4.64
N GLY A 23 -9.91 -26.06 4.79
CA GLY A 23 -8.71 -26.74 4.33
C GLY A 23 -8.70 -26.87 2.82
N TRP A 24 -7.84 -26.10 2.14
CA TRP A 24 -7.15 -26.48 0.90
C TRP A 24 -5.81 -25.73 0.87
N LEU A 25 -4.72 -26.50 0.88
CA LEU A 25 -3.35 -26.17 0.45
C LEU A 25 -3.02 -24.67 0.27
N LEU A 26 -2.35 -24.07 1.26
CA LEU A 26 -1.69 -22.77 1.13
C LEU A 26 -0.47 -22.91 0.21
N SER A 27 -0.68 -22.96 -1.10
CA SER A 27 0.34 -22.50 -2.06
C SER A 27 0.14 -20.98 -2.22
N ALA A 28 1.22 -20.22 -2.39
CA ALA A 28 1.14 -18.77 -2.58
C ALA A 28 0.20 -18.36 -3.74
N GLY A 29 0.07 -19.22 -4.75
CA GLY A 29 -0.85 -19.03 -5.88
C GLY A 29 -2.33 -19.03 -5.48
N ASN A 30 -2.74 -19.86 -4.52
CA ASN A 30 -4.13 -19.91 -4.05
C ASN A 30 -4.51 -18.68 -3.21
N LEU A 31 -3.55 -18.12 -2.46
CA LEU A 31 -3.78 -16.91 -1.66
C LEU A 31 -3.94 -15.68 -2.57
N GLN A 32 -3.05 -15.52 -3.54
CA GLN A 32 -3.08 -14.38 -4.47
C GLN A 32 -4.34 -14.41 -5.34
N ALA A 33 -4.72 -15.57 -5.87
CA ALA A 33 -5.98 -15.72 -6.61
C ALA A 33 -7.20 -15.35 -5.75
N GLY A 34 -7.26 -15.85 -4.51
CA GLY A 34 -8.35 -15.53 -3.58
C GLY A 34 -8.44 -14.04 -3.23
N ILE A 35 -7.32 -13.33 -3.16
CA ILE A 35 -7.30 -11.87 -2.97
C ILE A 35 -7.88 -11.18 -4.20
N ILE A 36 -7.40 -11.52 -5.41
CA ILE A 36 -7.81 -10.88 -6.67
C ILE A 36 -9.32 -11.07 -6.93
N ASP A 37 -9.85 -12.24 -6.61
CA ASP A 37 -11.27 -12.57 -6.81
C ASP A 37 -12.20 -12.02 -5.73
N HIS A 38 -11.65 -11.38 -4.68
CA HIS A 38 -12.48 -10.81 -3.62
C HIS A 38 -13.38 -9.70 -4.18
N PRO A 39 -14.71 -9.76 -3.97
CA PRO A 39 -15.67 -8.88 -4.65
C PRO A 39 -15.53 -7.40 -4.28
N ASN A 40 -14.99 -7.12 -3.10
CA ASN A 40 -14.76 -5.74 -2.64
C ASN A 40 -13.32 -5.24 -2.85
N LEU A 41 -12.46 -6.03 -3.51
CA LEU A 41 -11.12 -5.57 -3.85
C LEU A 41 -11.20 -4.60 -5.04
N VAL A 42 -10.80 -3.36 -4.82
CA VAL A 42 -10.77 -2.32 -5.86
C VAL A 42 -9.51 -2.43 -6.72
N SER A 43 -8.34 -2.51 -6.09
CA SER A 43 -7.05 -2.59 -6.77
C SER A 43 -6.04 -3.36 -5.94
N TYR A 44 -5.07 -3.97 -6.61
CA TYR A 44 -3.96 -4.66 -5.96
C TYR A 44 -2.68 -4.58 -6.77
N TRP A 45 -1.72 -3.80 -6.28
CA TRP A 45 -0.38 -3.69 -6.87
C TRP A 45 0.61 -4.53 -6.06
N LEU A 46 1.21 -5.52 -6.72
CA LEU A 46 2.22 -6.41 -6.12
C LEU A 46 3.60 -5.75 -6.03
N LEU A 47 3.87 -4.82 -6.95
CA LEU A 47 5.17 -4.14 -7.10
C LEU A 47 6.32 -5.12 -7.41
N ASP A 48 6.00 -6.24 -8.05
CA ASP A 48 6.90 -7.33 -8.40
C ASP A 48 7.40 -7.26 -9.86
N GLU A 49 7.26 -6.09 -10.49
CA GLU A 49 7.70 -5.90 -11.86
C GLU A 49 9.21 -6.20 -12.03
N PRO A 50 9.64 -6.63 -13.22
CA PRO A 50 11.05 -6.89 -13.47
C PRO A 50 11.88 -5.61 -13.41
N ALA A 51 13.18 -5.76 -13.17
CA ALA A 51 14.12 -4.64 -13.24
C ALA A 51 14.06 -3.95 -14.62
N GLY A 52 14.08 -2.62 -14.63
CA GLY A 52 13.99 -1.80 -15.85
C GLY A 52 12.56 -1.44 -16.28
N THR A 53 11.52 -1.91 -15.58
CA THR A 53 10.14 -1.50 -15.84
C THR A 53 9.98 0.01 -15.79
N SER A 54 9.40 0.55 -16.87
CA SER A 54 9.17 1.99 -17.06
C SER A 54 8.02 2.22 -18.05
N GLY A 55 7.53 3.46 -18.12
CA GLY A 55 6.49 3.87 -19.07
C GLY A 55 5.06 3.80 -18.52
N THR A 56 4.13 4.38 -19.27
CA THR A 56 2.73 4.55 -18.87
C THR A 56 2.03 3.22 -18.61
N GLY A 57 1.42 3.08 -17.43
CA GLY A 57 0.65 1.88 -17.06
C GLY A 57 1.48 0.61 -16.92
N SER A 58 2.80 0.73 -16.73
CA SER A 58 3.72 -0.40 -16.64
C SER A 58 3.72 -1.08 -15.27
N VAL A 59 3.26 -0.40 -14.22
CA VAL A 59 3.02 -1.01 -12.90
C VAL A 59 1.62 -1.60 -12.88
N LYS A 60 1.51 -2.91 -12.71
CA LYS A 60 0.26 -3.64 -12.95
C LYS A 60 -0.56 -3.75 -11.67
N ASP A 61 -1.74 -3.16 -11.72
CA ASP A 61 -2.87 -3.58 -10.89
C ASP A 61 -3.35 -4.97 -11.33
N ALA A 62 -3.39 -5.92 -10.40
CA ALA A 62 -3.83 -7.30 -10.63
C ALA A 62 -5.35 -7.39 -10.90
N LYS A 63 -6.16 -6.38 -10.54
CA LYS A 63 -7.56 -6.25 -11.00
C LYS A 63 -7.64 -5.71 -12.43
N SER A 64 -6.52 -5.31 -13.02
CA SER A 64 -6.40 -4.75 -14.37
C SER A 64 -7.18 -3.45 -14.61
N THR A 65 -7.49 -2.71 -13.55
CA THR A 65 -8.33 -1.51 -13.61
C THR A 65 -7.56 -0.21 -13.42
N ASN A 66 -6.57 -0.21 -12.52
CA ASN A 66 -5.90 1.00 -12.06
C ASN A 66 -4.38 0.87 -12.21
N HIS A 67 -3.87 0.61 -13.41
CA HIS A 67 -2.43 0.51 -13.63
C HIS A 67 -1.69 1.81 -13.27
N GLY A 68 -0.52 1.67 -12.67
CA GLY A 68 0.34 2.77 -12.27
C GLY A 68 1.43 3.07 -13.30
N THR A 69 1.97 4.28 -13.23
CA THR A 69 3.11 4.72 -14.04
C THR A 69 4.24 5.13 -13.11
N PRO A 70 5.41 4.45 -13.16
CA PRO A 70 6.55 4.82 -12.33
C PRO A 70 7.18 6.12 -12.86
N ALA A 71 7.61 6.98 -11.95
CA ALA A 71 8.28 8.24 -12.24
C ALA A 71 9.36 8.54 -11.21
N GLY A 72 10.41 9.26 -11.62
CA GLY A 72 11.55 9.57 -10.76
C GLY A 72 12.38 8.33 -10.42
N GLY A 73 12.87 8.25 -9.17
CA GLY A 73 13.72 7.13 -8.72
C GLY A 73 12.95 5.98 -8.10
N VAL A 74 12.32 5.16 -8.93
CA VAL A 74 11.75 3.85 -8.56
C VAL A 74 12.57 2.75 -9.21
N THR A 75 12.99 1.76 -8.42
CA THR A 75 13.73 0.59 -8.90
C THR A 75 12.95 -0.68 -8.58
N PHE A 76 12.63 -1.46 -9.60
CA PHE A 76 11.90 -2.74 -9.48
C PHE A 76 12.85 -3.94 -9.43
N GLY A 77 12.32 -5.13 -9.13
CA GLY A 77 13.09 -6.37 -9.09
C GLY A 77 13.95 -6.55 -7.83
N ASN A 78 13.74 -5.78 -6.76
CA ASN A 78 14.48 -5.92 -5.51
C ASN A 78 13.93 -7.08 -4.66
N PRO A 79 14.71 -7.65 -3.73
CA PRO A 79 14.20 -8.63 -2.78
C PRO A 79 13.04 -8.06 -1.97
N SER A 80 11.92 -8.78 -1.92
CA SER A 80 10.78 -8.44 -1.07
C SER A 80 11.01 -8.88 0.38
N ALA A 81 10.02 -8.68 1.25
CA ALA A 81 10.11 -9.08 2.65
C ALA A 81 10.28 -10.61 2.84
N MET A 82 9.80 -11.41 1.89
CA MET A 82 9.88 -12.87 1.92
C MET A 82 9.98 -13.39 0.49
N SER A 83 10.84 -14.38 0.22
CA SER A 83 11.05 -14.91 -1.13
C SER A 83 9.79 -15.45 -1.83
N THR A 84 8.75 -15.80 -1.07
CA THR A 84 7.46 -16.28 -1.58
C THR A 84 6.54 -15.17 -2.09
N LEU A 85 6.87 -13.89 -1.87
CA LEU A 85 6.06 -12.73 -2.30
C LEU A 85 6.56 -12.12 -3.62
N GLY A 86 7.52 -12.76 -4.29
CA GLY A 86 8.17 -12.19 -5.48
C GLY A 86 9.17 -11.09 -5.11
N THR A 87 9.22 -10.05 -5.94
CA THR A 87 10.12 -8.89 -5.78
C THR A 87 9.36 -7.68 -5.22
N ALA A 88 10.07 -6.59 -4.98
CA ALA A 88 9.50 -5.33 -4.51
C ALA A 88 10.09 -4.13 -5.26
N ALA A 89 9.34 -3.04 -5.27
CA ALA A 89 9.84 -1.72 -5.66
C ALA A 89 10.59 -1.04 -4.50
N VAL A 90 11.71 -0.39 -4.83
CA VAL A 90 12.46 0.49 -3.93
C VAL A 90 12.35 1.92 -4.44
N PHE A 91 12.05 2.84 -3.53
CA PHE A 91 11.92 4.26 -3.81
C PHE A 91 13.16 4.99 -3.27
N ASN A 92 13.72 5.91 -4.05
CA ASN A 92 14.94 6.63 -3.69
C ASN A 92 14.81 7.64 -2.52
N GLY A 93 13.59 7.82 -2.00
CA GLY A 93 13.31 8.74 -0.89
C GLY A 93 13.31 10.24 -1.26
N SER A 94 13.40 10.58 -2.55
CA SER A 94 13.42 11.97 -3.03
C SER A 94 12.28 12.28 -4.00
N ASN A 95 12.24 11.59 -5.13
CA ASN A 95 11.25 11.85 -6.20
C ASN A 95 10.63 10.57 -6.79
N GLY A 96 11.04 9.39 -6.32
CA GLY A 96 10.45 8.13 -6.74
C GLY A 96 8.99 8.04 -6.33
N LYS A 97 8.13 7.78 -7.31
CA LYS A 97 6.69 7.56 -7.10
C LYS A 97 6.10 6.68 -8.21
N ILE A 98 4.93 6.14 -7.95
CA ILE A 98 4.09 5.49 -8.95
C ILE A 98 2.79 6.26 -8.98
N ASP A 99 2.52 6.92 -10.12
CA ASP A 99 1.30 7.69 -10.32
C ASP A 99 0.19 6.77 -10.84
N VAL A 100 -0.94 6.75 -10.14
CA VAL A 100 -2.17 6.06 -10.54
C VAL A 100 -3.21 7.15 -10.86
N PRO A 101 -3.91 7.10 -12.01
CA PRO A 101 -4.98 8.04 -12.31
C PRO A 101 -6.06 8.05 -11.23
N TYR A 102 -6.64 9.22 -10.97
CA TYR A 102 -7.75 9.34 -10.02
C TYR A 102 -8.96 8.53 -10.52
N THR A 103 -9.53 7.75 -9.60
CA THR A 103 -10.85 7.12 -9.77
C THR A 103 -11.65 7.27 -8.48
N ALA A 104 -12.98 7.31 -8.60
CA ALA A 104 -13.87 7.39 -7.45
C ALA A 104 -13.76 6.14 -6.56
N ASP A 105 -13.55 4.96 -7.16
CA ASP A 105 -13.44 3.69 -6.45
C ASP A 105 -12.18 3.61 -5.57
N LEU A 106 -11.10 4.31 -5.95
CA LEU A 106 -9.91 4.48 -5.12
C LEU A 106 -10.07 5.57 -4.06
N ASN A 107 -11.14 6.36 -4.10
CA ASN A 107 -11.39 7.47 -3.19
C ASN A 107 -12.80 7.40 -2.55
N PRO A 108 -13.21 6.25 -1.97
CA PRO A 108 -14.52 6.10 -1.36
C PRO A 108 -14.58 6.80 0.01
N THR A 109 -15.77 6.92 0.57
CA THR A 109 -15.96 7.45 1.94
C THR A 109 -15.45 6.49 3.01
N ASP A 110 -15.55 5.18 2.74
CA ASP A 110 -15.19 4.12 3.66
C ASP A 110 -14.34 3.09 2.92
N PHE A 111 -13.18 2.75 3.46
CA PHE A 111 -12.29 1.77 2.86
C PHE A 111 -11.47 1.04 3.91
N THR A 112 -10.86 -0.05 3.46
CA THR A 112 -9.73 -0.69 4.13
C THR A 112 -8.57 -0.73 3.14
N ALA A 113 -7.40 -0.32 3.58
CA ALA A 113 -6.17 -0.42 2.80
C ALA A 113 -5.17 -1.30 3.53
N TYR A 114 -4.45 -2.11 2.78
CA TYR A 114 -3.34 -2.93 3.27
C TYR A 114 -2.10 -2.57 2.49
N VAL A 115 -1.02 -2.28 3.21
CA VAL A 115 0.26 -1.90 2.63
C VAL A 115 1.37 -2.70 3.30
N TRP A 116 2.19 -3.36 2.50
CA TRP A 116 3.45 -3.95 2.94
C TRP A 116 4.58 -3.00 2.58
N ALA A 117 5.13 -2.33 3.59
CA ALA A 117 6.21 -1.36 3.40
C ALA A 117 7.27 -1.50 4.50
N ARG A 118 8.53 -1.31 4.10
CA ARG A 118 9.66 -1.14 5.01
C ARG A 118 10.15 0.29 4.89
N VAL A 119 10.34 0.96 6.02
CA VAL A 119 10.96 2.29 6.06
C VAL A 119 12.44 2.11 6.36
N ASP A 120 13.27 2.34 5.35
CA ASP A 120 14.73 2.33 5.48
C ASP A 120 15.26 3.77 5.54
N GLY A 121 15.76 4.20 6.70
CA GLY A 121 16.38 5.51 6.85
C GLY A 121 15.42 6.67 6.62
N GLY A 122 15.89 7.78 6.04
CA GLY A 122 15.05 8.93 5.63
C GLY A 122 14.47 9.79 6.77
N ALA A 123 15.03 9.70 7.98
CA ALA A 123 14.63 10.60 9.07
C ALA A 123 14.84 12.07 8.66
N GLY A 124 13.93 12.95 9.06
CA GLY A 124 13.86 14.34 8.61
C GLY A 124 13.03 14.56 7.34
N SER A 125 12.56 13.50 6.66
CA SER A 125 11.67 13.60 5.51
C SER A 125 10.38 12.78 5.66
N TYR A 126 9.39 13.09 4.81
CA TYR A 126 8.10 12.40 4.78
C TYR A 126 8.06 11.45 3.57
N ARG A 127 7.71 10.19 3.81
CA ARG A 127 7.62 9.16 2.76
C ARG A 127 6.29 8.44 2.88
N SER A 128 5.60 8.27 1.77
CA SER A 128 4.26 7.71 1.75
C SER A 128 4.17 6.56 0.76
N PRO A 129 3.87 5.33 1.22
CA PRO A 129 3.56 4.23 0.30
C PRO A 129 2.15 4.29 -0.26
N LEU A 130 1.24 5.11 0.31
CA LEU A 130 -0.12 5.28 -0.20
C LEU A 130 -0.65 6.69 0.09
N THR A 131 -0.89 7.43 -0.99
CA THR A 131 -1.44 8.79 -0.93
C THR A 131 -2.51 8.95 -2.00
N SER A 132 -3.64 9.52 -1.62
CA SER A 132 -4.51 10.22 -2.55
C SER A 132 -4.95 11.52 -1.89
N ARG A 133 -4.39 12.63 -2.38
CA ARG A 133 -4.59 13.95 -1.77
C ARG A 133 -4.95 14.97 -2.82
N GLY A 134 -5.82 15.89 -2.44
CA GLY A 134 -6.15 17.08 -3.22
C GLY A 134 -6.24 18.30 -2.33
N TYR A 135 -6.42 19.46 -2.96
CA TYR A 135 -6.72 20.71 -2.29
C TYR A 135 -7.99 21.31 -2.90
N VAL A 136 -9.01 21.56 -2.08
CA VAL A 136 -10.26 22.20 -2.50
C VAL A 136 -10.55 23.35 -1.53
N SER A 137 -10.73 24.56 -2.06
CA SER A 137 -11.06 25.75 -1.26
C SER A 137 -10.13 25.98 -0.06
N GLY A 138 -8.83 25.71 -0.22
CA GLY A 138 -7.83 25.86 0.84
C GLY A 138 -7.79 24.72 1.88
N GLN A 139 -8.59 23.66 1.70
CA GLN A 139 -8.61 22.49 2.56
C GLN A 139 -7.95 21.28 1.88
N GLU A 140 -7.13 20.55 2.64
CA GLU A 140 -6.63 19.23 2.23
C GLU A 140 -7.76 18.21 2.27
N ILE A 141 -7.93 17.47 1.17
CA ILE A 141 -8.91 16.38 1.04
C ILE A 141 -8.20 15.06 0.73
N GLY A 142 -8.89 13.94 0.98
CA GLY A 142 -8.42 12.59 0.67
C GLY A 142 -7.78 11.88 1.86
N TYR A 143 -6.79 11.02 1.60
CA TYR A 143 -6.13 10.20 2.61
C TYR A 143 -4.62 10.08 2.37
N LEU A 144 -3.89 9.84 3.44
CA LEU A 144 -2.43 9.70 3.45
C LEU A 144 -2.00 8.68 4.51
N PHE A 145 -1.24 7.68 4.10
CA PHE A 145 -0.52 6.79 5.01
C PHE A 145 0.98 7.00 4.81
N TYR A 146 1.70 7.43 5.84
CA TYR A 146 3.09 7.88 5.68
C TYR A 146 3.96 7.61 6.89
N ALA A 147 5.28 7.56 6.67
CA ALA A 147 6.28 7.64 7.72
C ALA A 147 6.70 9.10 7.89
N GLY A 148 6.48 9.64 9.09
CA GLY A 148 6.85 11.01 9.48
C GLY A 148 8.36 11.21 9.55
N GLY A 149 8.82 12.45 9.75
CA GLY A 149 10.26 12.75 9.85
C GLY A 149 10.99 12.03 11.00
N ASP A 150 10.24 11.52 11.97
CA ASP A 150 10.71 10.68 13.08
C ASP A 150 10.63 9.17 12.78
N ASN A 151 10.28 8.78 11.55
CA ASN A 151 10.02 7.42 11.08
C ASN A 151 8.82 6.72 11.73
N ASN A 152 7.96 7.45 12.45
CA ASN A 152 6.73 6.87 12.95
C ASN A 152 5.66 6.84 11.85
N TRP A 153 4.97 5.70 11.73
CA TRP A 153 3.84 5.55 10.81
C TRP A 153 2.63 6.33 11.29
N GLN A 154 2.01 7.05 10.37
CA GLN A 154 0.86 7.90 10.62
C GLN A 154 -0.16 7.72 9.49
N PHE A 155 -1.44 7.85 9.84
CA PHE A 155 -2.55 7.85 8.91
C PHE A 155 -3.39 9.09 9.14
N TRP A 156 -3.64 9.84 8.07
CA TRP A 156 -4.38 11.10 8.09
C TRP A 156 -5.44 11.07 6.99
N THR A 157 -6.60 11.62 7.30
CA THR A 157 -7.64 11.95 6.33
C THR A 157 -7.80 13.45 6.26
N GLY A 158 -7.99 13.97 5.06
CA GLY A 158 -8.34 15.37 4.85
C GLY A 158 -9.74 15.69 5.38
N GLN A 159 -10.12 16.97 5.30
CA GLN A 159 -11.46 17.39 5.63
C GLN A 159 -12.43 17.05 4.49
N LYS A 160 -13.69 16.80 4.82
CA LYS A 160 -14.76 16.80 3.82
C LYS A 160 -15.02 18.27 3.43
N PRO A 161 -14.98 18.65 2.13
CA PRO A 161 -15.47 19.96 1.71
C PRO A 161 -16.93 20.11 2.18
N GLY A 162 -17.22 21.24 2.84
CA GLY A 162 -18.55 21.58 3.35
C GLY A 162 -19.62 21.65 2.26
#